data_AF-A0A7K2P6H8-F1
#
_entry.id   AF-A0A7K2P6H8-F1
#
_cell.length_a   1.000
_cell.length_b   1.000
_cell.length_c   1.000
_cell.angle_alpha   90.00
_cell.angle_beta   90.00
_cell.angle_gamma   90.00
#
_symmetry.space_group_name_H-M   'P 1'
#
loop_
_entity.id
_entity.type
_entity.pdbx_description
1 polymer ?
#
loop_
_entity_poly.entity_id
_entity_poly.type
_entity_poly.pdbx_seq_one_letter_code
_entity_poly.pdbx_strand_id
1 'polypeptide(L)'
;MSGTTEGGSPEHATDGFGRSGTREDPAVESPRSPRSLRERAGAVSAEILDRLADPAATMAATRIPARAADDGVAEPIWAELTLGSGSPGLALAFAGASRDAARQVPRAHAYLTAGTRAVSGRPGTAGGVFKGPGALAFAVLLAHRTTGGYVSALQRFDAYQRDLVRTVLPPVEDRPLPTIGHYEVVRGLTGVGRYLLARAESCEEPLTAVLDYLVRLSLGTVEHQGADVPRWWALDAPRIGSEAAFPGGHLN
;
A
#
# COMPACT_ATOMS: atom_id res chain seq x y z
N MET A 1 15.48 46.93 -52.44
CA MET A 1 15.26 48.39 -52.59
C MET A 1 13.76 48.55 -52.79
N SER A 2 12.99 48.75 -51.73
CA SER A 2 12.57 50.08 -51.23
C SER A 2 11.95 50.89 -52.37
N GLY A 3 10.69 51.30 -52.38
CA GLY A 3 9.59 51.35 -51.42
C GLY A 3 8.63 52.41 -51.97
N THR A 4 7.32 52.31 -51.73
CA THR A 4 6.37 53.40 -52.02
C THR A 4 5.11 53.20 -51.20
N THR A 5 4.79 54.17 -50.34
CA THR A 5 3.42 54.50 -49.95
C THR A 5 3.37 55.96 -49.50
N GLU A 6 2.56 56.76 -50.19
CA GLU A 6 2.11 58.10 -49.79
C GLU A 6 0.59 58.21 -50.04
N GLY A 7 -0.08 58.98 -49.18
CA GLY A 7 -1.43 59.53 -49.33
C GLY A 7 -2.56 58.66 -48.75
N GLY A 8 -3.41 59.07 -47.80
CA GLY A 8 -3.67 60.39 -47.20
C GLY A 8 -5.14 60.83 -47.38
N SER A 9 -6.05 60.30 -46.53
CA SER A 9 -7.22 60.95 -45.84
C SER A 9 -8.29 61.78 -46.57
N PRO A 10 -9.44 62.19 -45.94
CA PRO A 10 -10.17 61.70 -44.74
C PRO A 10 -11.73 61.67 -44.93
N GLU A 11 -12.53 61.21 -43.95
CA GLU A 11 -13.55 61.93 -43.13
C GLU A 11 -14.82 61.04 -43.11
N HIS A 12 -15.69 60.89 -42.10
CA HIS A 12 -16.04 61.70 -40.93
C HIS A 12 -16.83 60.84 -39.89
N ALA A 13 -16.58 61.10 -38.59
CA ALA A 13 -17.48 61.24 -37.41
C ALA A 13 -18.70 60.29 -37.22
N THR A 14 -19.09 59.82 -36.01
CA THR A 14 -19.34 60.51 -34.72
C THR A 14 -19.55 59.50 -33.56
N ASP A 15 -19.22 59.92 -32.33
CA ASP A 15 -19.85 59.66 -31.00
C ASP A 15 -20.47 58.29 -30.70
N GLY A 16 -20.16 57.60 -29.58
CA GLY A 16 -19.96 58.11 -28.23
C GLY A 16 -21.08 57.57 -27.33
N PHE A 17 -20.77 56.59 -26.47
CA PHE A 17 -21.38 56.49 -25.14
C PHE A 17 -20.66 55.44 -24.29
N GLY A 18 -20.12 55.91 -23.16
CA GLY A 18 -19.50 55.07 -22.16
C GLY A 18 -20.50 54.11 -21.53
N ARG A 19 -20.13 52.84 -21.48
CA ARG A 19 -20.56 51.93 -20.42
C ARG A 19 -19.31 51.39 -19.74
N SER A 20 -19.05 51.96 -18.56
CA SER A 20 -18.23 51.33 -17.53
C SER A 20 -18.88 50.00 -17.17
N GLY A 21 -18.51 48.95 -17.90
CA GLY A 21 -18.71 47.58 -17.48
C GLY A 21 -17.52 47.21 -16.62
N THR A 22 -17.71 47.17 -15.31
CA THR A 22 -16.87 46.40 -14.40
C THR A 22 -16.82 44.98 -14.94
N ARG A 23 -15.75 44.66 -15.67
CA ARG A 23 -15.36 43.30 -15.99
C ARG A 23 -14.97 42.71 -14.64
N GLU A 24 -15.89 41.98 -14.01
CA GLU A 24 -15.52 41.05 -12.95
C GLU A 24 -14.53 40.07 -13.59
N ASP A 25 -13.25 40.30 -13.34
CA ASP A 25 -12.24 39.28 -13.55
C ASP A 25 -12.72 38.04 -12.79
N PRO A 26 -12.79 36.86 -13.44
CA PRO A 26 -13.11 35.64 -12.72
C PRO A 26 -12.03 35.50 -11.65
N ALA A 27 -12.46 35.51 -10.39
CA ALA A 27 -11.60 35.40 -9.23
C ALA A 27 -10.57 34.29 -9.49
N VAL A 28 -9.34 34.71 -9.80
CA VAL A 28 -8.20 33.81 -9.91
C VAL A 28 -8.15 33.15 -8.55
N GLU A 29 -8.46 31.86 -8.51
CA GLU A 29 -8.53 31.09 -7.29
C GLU A 29 -7.14 31.15 -6.65
N SER A 30 -6.98 32.05 -5.66
CA SER A 30 -5.71 32.28 -4.99
C SER A 30 -5.12 30.93 -4.57
N PRO A 31 -3.83 30.67 -4.83
CA PRO A 31 -3.23 29.37 -4.54
C PRO A 31 -3.51 29.01 -3.08
N ARG A 32 -4.31 27.95 -2.89
CA ARG A 32 -4.79 27.54 -1.57
C ARG A 32 -3.59 27.27 -0.68
N SER A 33 -3.55 27.90 0.50
CA SER A 33 -2.41 27.75 1.40
C SER A 33 -2.23 26.26 1.77
N PRO A 34 -0.99 25.75 1.90
CA PRO A 34 -0.73 24.35 2.25
C PRO A 34 -1.46 23.90 3.53
N ARG A 35 -1.69 24.83 4.46
CA ARG A 35 -2.48 24.62 5.68
C ARG A 35 -3.95 24.34 5.38
N SER A 36 -4.57 25.13 4.50
CA SER A 36 -5.98 24.92 4.09
C SER A 36 -6.18 23.59 3.36
N LEU A 37 -5.20 23.14 2.57
CA LEU A 37 -5.23 21.83 1.91
C LEU A 37 -5.12 20.69 2.93
N ARG A 38 -4.23 20.80 3.92
CA ARG A 38 -4.10 19.82 5.01
C ARG A 38 -5.38 19.69 5.84
N GLU A 39 -6.01 20.82 6.17
CA GLU A 39 -7.26 20.85 6.94
C GLU A 39 -8.39 20.18 6.16
N ARG A 40 -8.55 20.51 4.87
CA ARG A 40 -9.52 19.85 3.97
C ARG A 40 -9.26 18.37 3.82
N ALA A 41 -8.01 17.95 3.60
CA ALA A 41 -7.65 16.54 3.50
C ALA A 41 -7.97 15.79 4.81
N GLY A 42 -7.73 16.43 5.96
CA GLY A 42 -8.11 15.90 7.27
C GLY A 42 -9.63 15.71 7.42
N ALA A 43 -10.42 16.67 6.96
CA ALA A 43 -11.89 16.58 6.99
C ALA A 43 -12.42 15.45 6.11
N VAL A 44 -11.92 15.34 4.86
CA VAL A 44 -12.30 14.25 3.94
C VAL A 44 -11.90 12.89 4.50
N SER A 45 -10.69 12.78 5.08
CA SER A 45 -10.24 11.53 5.72
C SER A 45 -11.14 11.14 6.89
N ALA A 46 -11.55 12.09 7.73
CA ALA A 46 -12.48 11.84 8.84
C ALA A 46 -13.85 11.37 8.33
N GLU A 47 -14.39 12.00 7.29
CA GLU A 47 -15.66 11.59 6.66
C GLU A 47 -15.59 10.16 6.10
N ILE A 48 -14.49 9.82 5.42
CA ILE A 48 -14.27 8.45 4.91
C ILE A 48 -14.21 7.45 6.06
N LEU A 49 -13.41 7.72 7.10
CA LEU A 49 -13.30 6.84 8.27
C LEU A 49 -14.65 6.69 9.00
N ASP A 50 -15.48 7.71 9.00
CA ASP A 50 -16.81 7.63 9.61
C ASP A 50 -17.77 6.73 8.84
N ARG A 51 -17.69 6.73 7.52
CA ARG A 51 -18.44 5.79 6.67
C ARG A 51 -17.94 4.36 6.81
N LEU A 52 -16.66 4.19 7.12
CA LEU A 52 -16.00 2.90 7.32
C LEU A 52 -15.96 2.48 8.80
N ALA A 53 -16.80 3.05 9.66
CA ALA A 53 -16.71 2.80 11.10
C ALA A 53 -17.20 1.40 11.52
N ASP A 54 -18.15 0.83 10.78
CA ASP A 54 -18.72 -0.50 11.04
C ASP A 54 -18.14 -1.54 10.06
N PRO A 55 -17.38 -2.54 10.57
CA PRO A 55 -16.88 -3.63 9.74
C PRO A 55 -17.96 -4.37 8.96
N ALA A 56 -19.13 -4.63 9.57
CA ALA A 56 -20.19 -5.40 8.92
C ALA A 56 -20.81 -4.65 7.75
N ALA A 57 -21.18 -3.37 7.95
CA ALA A 57 -21.66 -2.51 6.89
C ALA A 57 -20.63 -2.30 5.77
N THR A 58 -19.35 -2.11 6.13
CA THR A 58 -18.26 -1.93 5.15
C THR A 58 -18.07 -3.16 4.27
N MET A 59 -18.02 -4.35 4.88
CA MET A 59 -17.92 -5.61 4.14
C MET A 59 -19.16 -5.88 3.26
N ALA A 60 -20.35 -5.46 3.70
CA ALA A 60 -21.56 -5.60 2.90
C ALA A 60 -21.54 -4.67 1.68
N ALA A 61 -21.09 -3.43 1.84
CA ALA A 61 -21.02 -2.43 0.78
C ALA A 61 -19.98 -2.76 -0.32
N THR A 62 -19.00 -3.61 -0.01
CA THR A 62 -17.89 -3.97 -0.91
C THR A 62 -18.12 -5.28 -1.68
N ARG A 63 -19.32 -5.87 -1.57
CA ARG A 63 -19.71 -7.09 -2.32
C ARG A 63 -19.95 -6.85 -3.81
N ILE A 64 -19.97 -5.59 -4.24
CA ILE A 64 -20.02 -5.23 -5.66
C ILE A 64 -18.58 -5.39 -6.21
N PRO A 65 -18.33 -6.31 -7.16
CA PRO A 65 -16.99 -6.46 -7.75
C PRO A 65 -16.55 -5.15 -8.39
N ALA A 66 -15.32 -4.73 -8.16
CA ALA A 66 -14.78 -3.63 -8.94
C ALA A 66 -14.52 -4.10 -10.38
N ARG A 67 -14.71 -3.21 -11.35
CA ARG A 67 -14.23 -3.42 -12.73
C ARG A 67 -12.68 -3.31 -12.84
N ALA A 68 -11.97 -3.31 -11.71
CA ALA A 68 -10.61 -2.84 -11.62
C ALA A 68 -9.67 -4.01 -11.28
N ALA A 69 -9.33 -4.79 -12.30
CA ALA A 69 -7.99 -5.35 -12.38
C ALA A 69 -7.46 -5.08 -13.78
N ASP A 70 -6.19 -4.67 -13.87
CA ASP A 70 -5.52 -4.36 -15.14
C ASP A 70 -5.35 -5.60 -16.05
N ASP A 71 -5.67 -6.79 -15.54
CA ASP A 71 -5.72 -8.07 -16.27
C ASP A 71 -7.15 -8.43 -16.75
N GLY A 72 -8.14 -7.57 -16.49
CA GLY A 72 -9.54 -7.75 -16.88
C GLY A 72 -10.34 -8.69 -15.96
N VAL A 73 -9.76 -9.19 -14.87
CA VAL A 73 -10.45 -10.06 -13.93
C VAL A 73 -11.20 -9.22 -12.89
N ALA A 74 -12.49 -9.50 -12.67
CA ALA A 74 -13.24 -8.82 -11.63
C ALA A 74 -12.72 -9.24 -10.24
N GLU A 75 -11.99 -8.36 -9.56
CA GLU A 75 -11.56 -8.59 -8.19
C GLU A 75 -12.57 -8.05 -7.17
N PRO A 76 -12.81 -8.77 -6.06
CA PRO A 76 -13.62 -8.25 -4.97
C PRO A 76 -12.89 -7.04 -4.37
N ILE A 77 -13.64 -5.94 -4.15
CA ILE A 77 -13.10 -4.72 -3.51
C ILE A 77 -12.52 -5.05 -2.13
N TRP A 78 -13.14 -6.00 -1.43
CA TRP A 78 -12.76 -6.38 -0.08
C TRP A 78 -12.03 -7.73 -0.02
N ALA A 79 -10.85 -7.71 0.57
CA ALA A 79 -10.08 -8.90 0.91
C ALA A 79 -9.74 -8.87 2.41
N GLU A 80 -10.55 -9.59 3.19
CA GLU A 80 -10.63 -9.50 4.67
C GLU A 80 -9.28 -9.48 5.39
N LEU A 81 -8.36 -10.37 5.03
CA LEU A 81 -7.06 -10.50 5.68
C LEU A 81 -5.97 -9.84 4.85
N THR A 82 -6.15 -8.58 4.47
CA THR A 82 -5.11 -7.81 3.76
C THR A 82 -4.90 -6.43 4.36
N LEU A 83 -3.69 -5.89 4.20
CA LEU A 83 -3.40 -4.50 4.55
C LEU A 83 -4.01 -3.51 3.54
N GLY A 84 -4.22 -3.93 2.29
CA GLY A 84 -4.69 -3.06 1.22
C GLY A 84 -6.18 -2.76 1.28
N SER A 85 -7.02 -3.76 1.54
CA SER A 85 -8.48 -3.62 1.44
C SER A 85 -9.24 -4.49 2.45
N GLY A 86 -8.60 -4.84 3.56
CA GLY A 86 -9.16 -5.71 4.60
C GLY A 86 -9.18 -5.08 5.98
N SER A 87 -9.66 -5.87 6.94
CA SER A 87 -9.72 -5.50 8.35
C SER A 87 -8.37 -5.06 8.93
N PRO A 88 -7.23 -5.72 8.66
CA PRO A 88 -5.93 -5.23 9.11
C PRO A 88 -5.61 -3.80 8.64
N GLY A 89 -5.90 -3.49 7.38
CA GLY A 89 -5.69 -2.15 6.82
C GLY A 89 -6.54 -1.07 7.50
N LEU A 90 -7.84 -1.33 7.67
CA LEU A 90 -8.73 -0.38 8.36
C LEU A 90 -8.41 -0.25 9.85
N ALA A 91 -8.00 -1.34 10.52
CA ALA A 91 -7.51 -1.25 11.90
C ALA A 91 -6.33 -0.27 12.03
N LEU A 92 -5.37 -0.30 11.09
CA LEU A 92 -4.27 0.65 11.04
C LEU A 92 -4.73 2.09 10.77
N ALA A 93 -5.66 2.27 9.83
CA ALA A 93 -6.20 3.58 9.50
C ALA A 93 -6.86 4.24 10.72
N PHE A 94 -7.65 3.47 11.49
CA PHE A 94 -8.24 3.94 12.75
C PHE A 94 -7.20 4.17 13.84
N ALA A 95 -6.21 3.29 14.00
CA ALA A 95 -5.15 3.47 15.01
C ALA A 95 -4.26 4.70 14.72
N GLY A 96 -4.08 5.08 13.44
CA GLY A 96 -3.31 6.24 13.02
C GLY A 96 -4.07 7.58 13.03
N ALA A 97 -5.39 7.56 13.17
CA ALA A 97 -6.23 8.76 13.19
C ALA A 97 -6.17 9.47 14.56
N SER A 98 -5.08 10.20 14.81
CA SER A 98 -4.74 10.80 16.11
C SER A 98 -5.69 11.89 16.64
N ARG A 99 -6.64 12.36 15.82
CA ARG A 99 -7.50 13.51 16.17
C ARG A 99 -8.55 13.18 17.24
N ASP A 100 -8.91 11.90 17.42
CA ASP A 100 -9.92 11.47 18.38
C ASP A 100 -9.67 10.02 18.85
N ALA A 101 -8.63 9.81 19.65
CA ALA A 101 -8.26 8.47 20.11
C ALA A 101 -9.42 7.73 20.82
N ALA A 102 -10.25 8.45 21.58
CA ALA A 102 -11.39 7.89 22.30
C ALA A 102 -12.40 7.23 21.35
N ARG A 103 -12.63 7.85 20.18
CA ARG A 103 -13.53 7.31 19.15
C ARG A 103 -12.87 6.28 18.25
N GLN A 104 -11.60 6.45 17.93
CA GLN A 104 -10.93 5.60 16.93
C GLN A 104 -10.41 4.27 17.50
N VAL A 105 -10.01 4.22 18.78
CA VAL A 105 -9.53 2.97 19.41
C VAL A 105 -10.59 1.86 19.38
N PRO A 106 -11.87 2.09 19.76
CA PRO A 106 -12.92 1.08 19.64
C PRO A 106 -13.16 0.61 18.20
N ARG A 107 -13.04 1.49 17.21
CA ARG A 107 -13.21 1.16 15.78
C ARG A 107 -12.05 0.30 15.27
N ALA A 108 -10.81 0.66 15.62
CA ALA A 108 -9.64 -0.16 15.35
C ALA A 108 -9.81 -1.56 15.96
N HIS A 109 -10.28 -1.63 17.22
CA HIS A 109 -10.55 -2.90 17.89
C HIS A 109 -11.62 -3.74 17.18
N ALA A 110 -12.69 -3.13 16.68
CA ALA A 110 -13.74 -3.82 15.93
C ALA A 110 -13.18 -4.53 14.67
N TYR A 111 -12.32 -3.84 13.91
CA TYR A 111 -11.64 -4.43 12.75
C TYR A 111 -10.62 -5.50 13.14
N LEU A 112 -9.81 -5.30 14.19
CA LEU A 112 -8.90 -6.35 14.68
C LEU A 112 -9.68 -7.62 15.10
N THR A 113 -10.87 -7.44 15.69
CA THR A 113 -11.74 -8.55 16.06
C THR A 113 -12.30 -9.26 14.83
N ALA A 114 -12.75 -8.53 13.81
CA ALA A 114 -13.20 -9.11 12.54
C ALA A 114 -12.09 -9.94 11.87
N GLY A 115 -10.88 -9.36 11.74
CA GLY A 115 -9.72 -10.06 11.18
C GLY A 115 -9.33 -11.31 11.98
N THR A 116 -9.37 -11.24 13.32
CA THR A 116 -9.06 -12.41 14.17
C THR A 116 -10.05 -13.56 13.93
N ARG A 117 -11.35 -13.27 13.80
CA ARG A 117 -12.35 -14.29 13.46
C ARG A 117 -12.10 -14.91 12.10
N ALA A 118 -11.70 -14.10 11.11
CA ALA A 118 -11.41 -14.58 9.77
C ALA A 118 -10.17 -15.50 9.70
N VAL A 119 -9.14 -15.23 10.52
CA VAL A 119 -7.97 -16.13 10.65
C VAL A 119 -8.37 -17.47 11.25
N SER A 120 -9.21 -17.49 12.29
CA SER A 120 -9.61 -18.74 12.95
C SER A 120 -10.45 -19.68 12.07
N GLY A 121 -11.08 -19.18 11.01
CA GLY A 121 -11.96 -19.96 10.14
C GLY A 121 -11.28 -20.62 8.93
N ARG A 122 -9.98 -20.40 8.69
CA ARG A 122 -9.29 -20.89 7.49
C ARG A 122 -7.85 -21.32 7.82
N PRO A 123 -7.37 -22.47 7.31
CA PRO A 123 -5.94 -22.71 7.22
C PRO A 123 -5.31 -21.57 6.43
N GLY A 124 -4.48 -20.76 7.07
CA GLY A 124 -3.80 -19.65 6.41
C GLY A 124 -2.78 -20.20 5.42
N THR A 125 -2.76 -19.68 4.20
CA THR A 125 -1.59 -19.85 3.33
C THR A 125 -0.43 -19.12 3.98
N ALA A 126 0.69 -19.83 4.18
CA ALA A 126 1.93 -19.20 4.58
C ALA A 126 2.26 -18.06 3.58
N GLY A 127 2.56 -16.87 4.09
CA GLY A 127 2.73 -15.69 3.25
C GLY A 127 3.30 -14.48 4.00
N GLY A 128 3.70 -13.47 3.24
CA GLY A 128 4.30 -12.24 3.75
C GLY A 128 3.36 -11.36 4.58
N VAL A 129 3.83 -10.16 4.91
CA VAL A 129 3.17 -9.26 5.86
C VAL A 129 1.90 -8.60 5.30
N PHE A 130 1.65 -8.64 3.98
CA PHE A 130 0.57 -7.85 3.37
C PHE A 130 -0.76 -8.60 3.28
N LYS A 131 -0.75 -9.93 3.34
CA LYS A 131 -1.93 -10.80 3.23
C LYS A 131 -1.93 -11.87 4.32
N GLY A 132 -3.10 -12.42 4.63
CA GLY A 132 -3.27 -13.50 5.59
C GLY A 132 -2.97 -13.09 7.05
N PRO A 133 -2.57 -14.04 7.90
CA PRO A 133 -2.27 -13.77 9.31
C PRO A 133 -1.13 -12.76 9.53
N GLY A 134 -0.19 -12.63 8.57
CA GLY A 134 0.90 -11.66 8.64
C GLY A 134 0.41 -10.20 8.63
N ALA A 135 -0.63 -9.90 7.84
CA ALA A 135 -1.27 -8.59 7.82
C ALA A 135 -1.89 -8.25 9.18
N LEU A 136 -2.58 -9.22 9.78
CA LEU A 136 -3.21 -9.04 11.10
C LEU A 136 -2.16 -8.90 12.20
N ALA A 137 -1.08 -9.69 12.15
CA ALA A 137 0.05 -9.56 13.08
C ALA A 137 0.63 -8.14 13.07
N PHE A 138 0.85 -7.58 11.87
CA PHE A 138 1.33 -6.21 11.73
C PHE A 138 0.35 -5.17 12.27
N ALA A 139 -0.95 -5.32 11.99
CA ALA A 139 -1.98 -4.44 12.55
C ALA A 139 -2.02 -4.48 14.09
N VAL A 140 -1.91 -5.67 14.69
CA VAL A 140 -1.87 -5.85 16.15
C VAL A 140 -0.60 -5.26 16.76
N LEU A 141 0.56 -5.42 16.11
CA LEU A 141 1.82 -4.80 16.54
C LEU A 141 1.69 -3.27 16.63
N LEU A 142 1.10 -2.64 15.60
CA LEU A 142 0.92 -1.19 15.58
C LEU A 142 -0.10 -0.75 16.64
N ALA A 143 -1.22 -1.48 16.80
CA ALA A 143 -2.18 -1.21 17.85
C ALA A 143 -1.58 -1.34 19.26
N HIS A 144 -0.72 -2.35 19.49
CA HIS A 144 0.02 -2.52 20.74
C HIS A 144 0.95 -1.33 20.99
N ARG A 145 1.71 -0.86 19.99
CA ARG A 145 2.59 0.31 20.14
C ARG A 145 1.82 1.58 20.52
N THR A 146 0.62 1.76 19.98
CA THR A 146 -0.20 2.94 20.26
C THR A 146 -0.89 2.87 21.63
N THR A 147 -1.30 1.68 22.07
CA THR A 147 -2.20 1.52 23.24
C THR A 147 -1.57 0.85 24.46
N GLY A 148 -0.44 0.15 24.29
CA GLY A 148 0.10 -0.80 25.27
C GLY A 148 -0.71 -2.09 25.42
N GLY A 149 -1.91 -2.19 24.84
CA GLY A 149 -2.79 -3.35 24.90
C GLY A 149 -2.40 -4.48 23.94
N TYR A 150 -3.26 -5.49 23.79
CA TYR A 150 -3.08 -6.61 22.84
C TYR A 150 -1.85 -7.52 23.06
N VAL A 151 -1.24 -7.49 24.25
CA VAL A 151 -0.01 -8.25 24.58
C VAL A 151 -0.13 -9.74 24.23
N SER A 152 -1.22 -10.39 24.66
CA SER A 152 -1.41 -11.83 24.42
C SER A 152 -1.63 -12.17 22.95
N ALA A 153 -2.33 -11.31 22.20
CA ALA A 153 -2.51 -11.49 20.76
C ALA A 153 -1.15 -11.35 20.03
N LEU A 154 -0.36 -10.35 20.43
CA LEU A 154 0.95 -10.10 19.84
C LEU A 154 1.92 -11.26 20.07
N GLN A 155 1.96 -11.81 21.29
CA GLN A 155 2.77 -13.00 21.61
C GLN A 155 2.40 -14.22 20.75
N ARG A 156 1.10 -14.43 20.47
CA ARG A 156 0.66 -15.51 19.56
C ARG A 156 1.10 -15.26 18.13
N PHE A 157 1.05 -14.01 17.67
CA PHE A 157 1.57 -13.67 16.34
C PHE A 157 3.08 -13.80 16.24
N ASP A 158 3.84 -13.50 17.30
CA ASP A 158 5.28 -13.77 17.34
C ASP A 158 5.59 -15.27 17.26
N ALA A 159 4.79 -16.12 17.92
CA ALA A 159 4.88 -17.57 17.78
C ALA A 159 4.57 -18.02 16.34
N TYR A 160 3.47 -17.53 15.76
CA TYR A 160 3.12 -17.81 14.38
C TYR A 160 4.22 -17.42 13.38
N GLN A 161 4.82 -16.24 13.54
CA GLN A 161 5.88 -15.76 12.64
C GLN A 161 7.17 -16.57 12.78
N ARG A 162 7.50 -17.04 13.98
CA ARG A 162 8.60 -18.01 14.20
C ARG A 162 8.36 -19.31 13.45
N ASP A 163 7.17 -19.90 13.60
CA ASP A 163 6.83 -21.15 12.94
C ASP A 163 6.74 -21.00 11.42
N LEU A 164 6.25 -19.85 10.95
CA LEU A 164 6.26 -19.48 9.54
C LEU A 164 7.69 -19.54 8.98
N VAL A 165 8.63 -18.79 9.56
CA VAL A 165 10.03 -18.76 9.08
C VAL A 165 10.64 -20.16 9.09
N ARG A 166 10.45 -20.93 10.16
CA ARG A 166 10.95 -22.32 10.23
C ARG A 166 10.40 -23.22 9.12
N THR A 167 9.20 -22.94 8.64
CA THR A 167 8.52 -23.76 7.62
C THR A 167 8.87 -23.30 6.20
N VAL A 168 8.99 -21.99 5.96
CA VAL A 168 9.05 -21.45 4.60
C VAL A 168 10.43 -20.99 4.15
N LEU A 169 11.41 -20.89 5.05
CA LEU A 169 12.75 -20.42 4.68
C LEU A 169 13.39 -21.42 3.70
N PRO A 170 13.59 -21.04 2.42
CA PRO A 170 14.11 -21.97 1.44
C PRO A 170 15.64 -22.00 1.50
N PRO A 171 16.29 -23.06 0.97
CA PRO A 171 17.72 -23.04 0.74
C PRO A 171 18.08 -21.96 -0.30
N VAL A 172 19.31 -21.48 -0.23
CA VAL A 172 19.90 -20.64 -1.28
C VAL A 172 20.57 -21.57 -2.29
N GLU A 173 20.05 -21.59 -3.51
CA GLU A 173 20.48 -22.50 -4.58
C GLU A 173 21.25 -21.75 -5.67
N ASP A 174 22.09 -22.46 -6.44
CA ASP A 174 22.82 -21.92 -7.59
C ASP A 174 21.94 -21.91 -8.86
N ARG A 175 20.79 -21.24 -8.77
CA ARG A 175 19.88 -21.00 -9.89
C ARG A 175 19.05 -19.73 -9.64
N PRO A 176 18.46 -19.14 -10.69
CA PRO A 176 17.48 -18.06 -10.52
C PRO A 176 16.29 -18.46 -9.64
N LEU A 177 15.71 -17.47 -8.97
CA LEU A 177 14.54 -17.64 -8.13
C LEU A 177 13.29 -17.87 -8.99
N PRO A 178 12.40 -18.80 -8.60
CA PRO A 178 11.16 -19.01 -9.32
C PRO A 178 10.19 -17.83 -9.18
N THR A 179 10.31 -17.04 -8.11
CA THR A 179 9.48 -15.86 -7.89
C THR A 179 10.16 -14.81 -7.02
N ILE A 180 9.88 -13.52 -7.26
CA ILE A 180 10.22 -12.42 -6.34
C ILE A 180 9.67 -12.64 -4.93
N GLY A 181 8.62 -13.45 -4.77
CA GLY A 181 8.02 -13.84 -3.48
C GLY A 181 9.00 -14.46 -2.49
N HIS A 182 10.21 -14.83 -2.92
CA HIS A 182 11.29 -15.26 -2.04
C HIS A 182 11.87 -14.12 -1.19
N TYR A 183 11.90 -12.88 -1.69
CA TYR A 183 12.56 -11.76 -1.02
C TYR A 183 11.69 -10.51 -0.88
N GLU A 184 10.71 -10.29 -1.76
CA GLU A 184 9.96 -9.03 -1.80
C GLU A 184 9.11 -8.76 -0.54
N VAL A 185 8.56 -7.55 -0.42
CA VAL A 185 7.94 -7.05 0.83
C VAL A 185 6.51 -7.57 1.05
N VAL A 186 5.71 -7.68 0.01
CA VAL A 186 4.27 -7.94 0.04
C VAL A 186 3.98 -9.40 0.45
N ARG A 187 4.57 -10.35 -0.26
CA ARG A 187 4.39 -11.80 -0.07
C ARG A 187 5.64 -12.49 0.46
N GLY A 188 6.80 -11.83 0.41
CA GLY A 188 8.09 -12.45 0.70
C GLY A 188 8.69 -12.13 2.07
N LEU A 189 9.92 -12.63 2.22
CA LEU A 189 10.64 -12.67 3.51
C LEU A 189 11.09 -11.29 3.99
N THR A 190 11.26 -10.28 3.13
CA THR A 190 11.56 -8.92 3.61
C THR A 190 10.40 -8.36 4.42
N GLY A 191 9.15 -8.63 4.04
CA GLY A 191 7.98 -8.23 4.81
C GLY A 191 7.91 -8.92 6.17
N VAL A 192 8.20 -10.22 6.20
CA VAL A 192 8.30 -11.00 7.44
C VAL A 192 9.43 -10.45 8.33
N GLY A 193 10.62 -10.25 7.76
CA GLY A 193 11.77 -9.65 8.44
C GLY A 193 11.46 -8.26 9.02
N ARG A 194 10.66 -7.44 8.33
CA ARG A 194 10.23 -6.13 8.84
C ARG A 194 9.40 -6.24 10.13
N TYR A 195 8.51 -7.24 10.22
CA TYR A 195 7.76 -7.54 11.44
C TYR A 195 8.70 -8.05 12.55
N LEU A 196 9.56 -9.02 12.23
CA LEU A 196 10.48 -9.62 13.20
C LEU A 196 11.47 -8.60 13.76
N LEU A 197 11.96 -7.68 12.93
CA LEU A 197 12.82 -6.57 13.35
C LEU A 197 12.12 -5.67 14.37
N ALA A 198 10.82 -5.43 14.20
CA ALA A 198 10.02 -4.68 15.15
C ALA A 198 9.76 -5.43 16.47
N ARG A 199 10.11 -6.72 16.53
CA ARG A 199 9.93 -7.67 17.65
C ARG A 199 11.24 -8.34 18.05
N ALA A 200 12.39 -7.74 17.73
CA ALA A 200 13.71 -8.40 17.78
C ALA A 200 13.99 -9.10 19.12
N GLU A 201 13.65 -8.47 20.25
CA GLU A 201 13.83 -9.04 21.59
C GLU A 201 13.14 -10.41 21.79
N SER A 202 12.01 -10.63 21.11
CA SER A 202 11.24 -11.88 21.17
C SER A 202 11.43 -12.78 19.93
N CYS A 203 12.13 -12.30 18.91
CA CYS A 203 12.19 -12.88 17.57
C CYS A 203 13.59 -12.84 16.96
N GLU A 204 14.64 -12.82 17.77
CA GLU A 204 16.03 -12.72 17.31
C GLU A 204 16.44 -13.89 16.40
N GLU A 205 16.12 -15.13 16.78
CA GLU A 205 16.44 -16.34 16.01
C GLU A 205 15.82 -16.30 14.59
N PRO A 206 14.50 -16.17 14.39
CA PRO A 206 13.92 -16.12 13.04
C PRO A 206 14.35 -14.86 12.28
N LEU A 207 14.59 -13.73 12.97
CA LEU A 207 15.09 -12.51 12.33
C LEU A 207 16.46 -12.75 11.72
N THR A 208 17.36 -13.36 12.48
CA THR A 208 18.71 -13.70 12.03
C THR A 208 18.67 -14.65 10.84
N ALA A 209 17.81 -15.67 10.89
CA ALA A 209 17.66 -16.61 9.78
C ALA A 209 17.15 -15.93 8.49
N VAL A 210 16.18 -15.02 8.60
CA VAL A 210 15.68 -14.23 7.46
C VAL A 210 16.76 -13.30 6.92
N LEU A 211 17.51 -12.61 7.80
CA LEU A 211 18.57 -11.70 7.39
C LEU A 211 19.73 -12.44 6.72
N ASP A 212 20.16 -13.60 7.26
CA ASP A 212 21.17 -14.44 6.63
C ASP A 212 20.74 -14.86 5.22
N TYR A 213 19.50 -15.33 5.07
CA TYR A 213 18.96 -15.69 3.76
C TYR A 213 18.96 -14.52 2.78
N LEU A 214 18.45 -13.35 3.18
CA LEU A 214 18.42 -12.16 2.31
C LEU A 214 19.82 -11.67 1.94
N VAL A 215 20.78 -11.71 2.88
CA VAL A 215 22.18 -11.39 2.62
C VAL A 215 22.77 -12.38 1.63
N ARG A 216 22.60 -13.68 1.82
CA ARG A 216 23.11 -14.70 0.91
C ARG A 216 22.51 -14.59 -0.49
N LEU A 217 21.23 -14.24 -0.63
CA LEU A 217 20.63 -13.93 -1.93
C LEU A 217 21.25 -12.70 -2.62
N SER A 218 21.68 -11.72 -1.84
CA SER A 218 22.35 -10.52 -2.38
C SER A 218 23.81 -10.75 -2.78
N LEU A 219 24.38 -11.90 -2.40
CA LEU A 219 25.78 -12.23 -2.64
C LEU A 219 25.94 -13.18 -3.83
N GLY A 220 26.72 -12.74 -4.81
CA GLY A 220 27.15 -13.53 -5.95
C GLY A 220 26.14 -13.57 -7.11
N THR A 221 26.47 -14.43 -8.06
CA THR A 221 25.75 -14.61 -9.32
C THR A 221 25.36 -16.07 -9.51
N VAL A 222 24.44 -16.29 -10.44
CA VAL A 222 24.02 -17.60 -10.96
C VAL A 222 24.01 -17.51 -12.47
N GLU A 223 24.29 -18.62 -13.15
CA GLU A 223 24.19 -18.68 -14.60
C GLU A 223 22.70 -18.74 -15.02
N HIS A 224 22.33 -17.92 -15.99
CA HIS A 224 21.03 -17.96 -16.64
C HIS A 224 21.14 -17.55 -18.11
N GLN A 225 20.78 -18.45 -19.02
CA GLN A 225 20.73 -18.18 -20.47
C GLN A 225 22.06 -17.67 -21.06
N GLY A 226 23.18 -18.22 -20.58
CA GLY A 226 24.52 -17.86 -21.01
C GLY A 226 25.07 -16.58 -20.40
N ALA A 227 24.38 -16.00 -19.41
CA ALA A 227 24.81 -14.81 -18.68
C ALA A 227 24.87 -15.06 -17.17
N ASP A 228 25.84 -14.45 -16.51
CA ASP A 228 25.85 -14.38 -15.04
C ASP A 228 24.89 -13.29 -14.59
N VAL A 229 23.81 -13.70 -13.91
CA VAL A 229 22.82 -12.79 -13.31
C VAL A 229 22.98 -12.79 -11.80
N PRO A 230 22.57 -11.71 -11.10
CA PRO A 230 22.56 -11.73 -9.64
C PRO A 230 21.71 -12.88 -9.10
N ARG A 231 22.12 -13.49 -7.98
CA ARG A 231 21.43 -14.68 -7.42
C ARG A 231 19.94 -14.48 -7.11
N TRP A 232 19.55 -13.25 -6.81
CA TRP A 232 18.18 -12.81 -6.60
C TRP A 232 17.36 -12.53 -7.89
N TRP A 233 17.91 -12.85 -9.07
CA TRP A 233 17.18 -12.80 -10.34
C TRP A 233 15.94 -13.70 -10.29
N ALA A 234 14.77 -13.15 -10.62
CA ALA A 234 13.49 -13.85 -10.53
C ALA A 234 12.92 -14.16 -11.92
N LEU A 235 12.30 -15.33 -12.05
CA LEU A 235 11.75 -15.84 -13.31
C LEU A 235 10.25 -15.53 -13.49
N ASP A 236 9.54 -15.14 -12.43
CA ASP A 236 8.17 -14.66 -12.56
C ASP A 236 8.13 -13.24 -13.13
N ALA A 237 6.94 -12.73 -13.36
CA ALA A 237 6.75 -11.32 -13.68
C ALA A 237 6.53 -10.53 -12.38
N PRO A 238 7.01 -9.26 -12.30
CA PRO A 238 6.77 -8.42 -11.15
C PRO A 238 5.27 -8.19 -10.91
N ARG A 239 4.49 -8.19 -12.00
CA ARG A 239 3.03 -8.13 -12.01
C ARG A 239 2.45 -9.31 -12.77
N ILE A 240 1.45 -9.97 -12.20
CA ILE A 240 0.68 -11.01 -12.89
C ILE A 240 0.12 -10.45 -14.20
N GLY A 241 0.23 -11.21 -15.28
CA GLY A 241 -0.20 -10.79 -16.62
C GLY A 241 0.81 -9.94 -17.39
N SER A 242 2.04 -9.76 -16.86
CA SER A 242 3.15 -9.09 -17.56
C SER A 242 4.29 -10.02 -17.96
N GLU A 243 4.07 -11.33 -17.93
CA GLU A 243 5.08 -12.38 -18.20
C GLU A 243 5.73 -12.21 -19.59
N ALA A 244 4.96 -11.79 -20.59
CA ALA A 244 5.48 -11.55 -21.93
C ALA A 244 6.54 -10.44 -22.00
N ALA A 245 6.55 -9.50 -21.05
CA ALA A 245 7.55 -8.43 -20.99
C ALA A 245 8.86 -8.88 -20.33
N PHE A 246 8.86 -10.01 -19.61
CA PHE A 246 10.01 -10.53 -18.85
C PHE A 246 10.32 -12.00 -19.17
N PRO A 247 10.51 -12.39 -20.45
CA PRO A 247 10.68 -13.79 -20.84
C PRO A 247 11.97 -14.44 -20.30
N GLY A 248 12.94 -13.62 -19.88
CA GLY A 248 14.19 -14.07 -19.26
C GLY A 248 14.29 -13.75 -17.78
N GLY A 249 13.22 -13.30 -17.13
CA GLY A 249 13.22 -12.84 -15.75
C GLY A 249 13.64 -11.37 -15.56
N HIS A 250 13.81 -10.96 -14.30
CA HIS A 250 14.07 -9.57 -13.92
C HIS A 250 14.75 -9.44 -12.53
N LEU A 251 15.16 -8.22 -12.18
CA LEU A 251 15.75 -7.87 -10.87
C LEU A 251 14.77 -7.23 -9.88
N ASN A 252 13.66 -6.68 -10.37
CA ASN A 252 12.43 -6.23 -9.69
C ASN A 252 11.65 -5.40 -10.69
#